data_AF-A0A6C0TXV4-F1
#
_entry.id   AF-A0A6C0TXV4-F1
#
_cell.length_a   1.000
_cell.length_b   1.000
_cell.length_c   1.000
_cell.angle_alpha   90.00
_cell.angle_beta   90.00
_cell.angle_gamma   90.00
#
_symmetry.space_group_name_H-M   'P 1'
#
loop_
_entity.id
_entity.type
_entity.pdbx_description
1 polymer ?
#
loop_
_entity_poly.entity_id
_entity_poly.type
_entity_poly.pdbx_seq_one_letter_code
_entity_poly.pdbx_strand_id
1 'polypeptide(L)'
;MGAYTQKNWWQLYNGSSPFRETNYQPELMLTFDNDWKALGFTNTLLGLGIIHESNGKSGELSRSWNRISASAVLERRRMSLNIRSWYRIPEGSDDDNPDIDDYYGYGDITGIWKVDQHELSVMLRHNLQSEGRGAIELEWSFPVNRRFKGYVQYFNGYGESLLEYNRSVNRIGIGLSLTDLF
;
A
#
# COMPACT_ATOMS: atom_id res chain seq x y z
N MET A 1 5.01 6.41 -17.26
CA MET A 1 6.06 6.47 -16.22
C MET A 1 6.26 5.08 -15.62
N GLY A 2 7.45 4.81 -15.09
CA GLY A 2 7.73 3.59 -14.34
C GLY A 2 8.01 3.92 -12.88
N ALA A 3 7.54 3.07 -11.98
CA ALA A 3 7.80 3.17 -10.55
C ALA A 3 8.22 1.80 -9.99
N TYR A 4 8.83 1.82 -8.82
CA TYR A 4 9.25 0.61 -8.13
C TYR A 4 9.12 0.84 -6.62
N THR A 5 8.31 0.00 -5.98
CA THR A 5 8.16 -0.05 -4.52
C THR A 5 8.77 -1.34 -4.00
N GLN A 6 9.54 -1.25 -2.92
CA GLN A 6 10.07 -2.43 -2.23
C GLN A 6 9.83 -2.32 -0.72
N LYS A 7 9.28 -3.38 -0.14
CA LYS A 7 9.09 -3.51 1.31
C LYS A 7 9.91 -4.67 1.84
N ASN A 8 10.57 -4.51 2.98
CA ASN A 8 11.44 -5.54 3.56
C ASN A 8 11.11 -5.73 5.04
N TRP A 9 10.92 -6.97 5.47
CA TRP A 9 10.76 -7.36 6.88
C TRP A 9 12.01 -8.10 7.34
N TRP A 10 12.81 -7.44 8.17
CA TRP A 10 14.10 -7.92 8.63
C TRP A 10 14.04 -8.42 10.08
N GLN A 11 14.48 -9.66 10.33
CA GLN A 11 14.62 -10.18 11.69
C GLN A 11 15.96 -9.78 12.32
N LEU A 12 16.18 -8.47 12.48
CA LEU A 12 17.44 -7.91 12.95
C LEU A 12 17.94 -8.55 14.25
N TYR A 13 17.05 -8.83 15.20
CA TYR A 13 17.38 -9.34 16.52
C TYR A 13 17.52 -10.88 16.60
N ASN A 14 17.33 -11.60 15.49
CA ASN A 14 17.48 -13.05 15.44
C ASN A 14 18.90 -13.47 15.05
N GLY A 15 19.26 -14.71 15.35
CA GLY A 15 20.54 -15.29 14.93
C GLY A 15 20.74 -15.18 13.41
N SER A 16 21.91 -14.66 13.01
CA SER A 16 22.28 -14.35 11.62
C SER A 16 21.42 -13.27 10.92
N SER A 17 20.50 -12.64 11.64
CA SER A 17 19.66 -11.51 11.19
C SER A 17 19.10 -11.67 9.76
N PRO A 18 18.34 -12.73 9.43
CA PRO A 18 17.84 -12.93 8.08
C PRO A 18 16.68 -11.99 7.73
N PHE A 19 16.54 -11.67 6.44
CA PHE A 19 15.27 -11.14 5.92
C PHE A 19 14.22 -12.24 5.96
N ARG A 20 13.09 -11.95 6.61
CA ARG A 20 11.93 -12.83 6.63
C ARG A 20 11.21 -12.80 5.29
N GLU A 21 11.00 -11.58 4.79
CA GLU A 21 10.23 -11.30 3.59
C GLU A 21 10.71 -10.02 2.91
N THR A 22 10.67 -10.03 1.59
CA THR A 22 10.81 -8.84 0.75
C THR A 22 9.71 -8.88 -0.29
N ASN A 23 9.03 -7.76 -0.53
CA ASN A 23 8.09 -7.63 -1.64
C ASN A 23 8.63 -6.62 -2.64
N TYR A 24 8.59 -7.00 -3.91
CA TYR A 24 9.06 -6.26 -5.06
C TYR A 24 7.85 -5.87 -5.91
N GLN A 25 7.63 -4.57 -6.10
CA GLN A 25 6.46 -4.05 -6.82
C GLN A 25 6.88 -3.06 -7.91
N PRO A 26 7.32 -3.54 -9.10
CA PRO A 26 7.46 -2.69 -10.27
C PRO A 26 6.09 -2.32 -10.86
N GLU A 27 5.98 -1.09 -11.34
CA GLU A 27 4.74 -0.52 -11.87
C GLU A 27 4.99 0.26 -13.16
N LEU A 28 4.11 0.10 -14.14
CA LEU A 28 4.03 0.98 -15.31
C LEU A 28 2.70 1.70 -15.30
N MET A 29 2.73 3.02 -15.36
CA MET A 29 1.55 3.87 -15.19
C MET A 29 1.45 4.94 -16.27
N LEU A 30 0.22 5.23 -16.67
CA LEU A 30 -0.19 6.43 -17.37
C LEU A 30 -0.95 7.31 -16.37
N THR A 31 -0.59 8.60 -16.32
CA THR A 31 -1.25 9.56 -15.44
C THR A 31 -1.75 10.74 -16.24
N PHE A 32 -2.87 11.30 -15.81
CA PHE A 32 -3.55 12.41 -16.47
C PHE A 32 -3.93 13.45 -15.41
N ASP A 33 -3.38 14.64 -15.55
CA ASP A 33 -3.78 15.78 -14.74
C ASP A 33 -5.18 16.22 -15.15
N ASN A 34 -5.98 16.61 -14.16
CA ASN A 34 -7.34 17.12 -14.37
C ASN A 34 -7.72 18.08 -13.23
N ASP A 35 -8.90 18.67 -13.33
CA ASP A 35 -9.42 19.63 -12.36
C ASP A 35 -10.91 19.41 -12.04
N TRP A 36 -11.40 18.18 -12.23
CA TRP A 36 -12.80 17.84 -11.95
C TRP A 36 -13.13 18.03 -10.46
N LYS A 37 -14.26 18.69 -10.18
CA LYS A 37 -14.67 19.01 -8.80
C LYS A 37 -15.90 18.22 -8.39
N ALA A 38 -15.83 17.57 -7.24
CA ALA A 38 -16.96 16.85 -6.64
C ALA A 38 -16.89 16.92 -5.11
N LEU A 39 -18.04 17.15 -4.46
CA LEU A 39 -18.17 17.18 -2.99
C LEU A 39 -17.15 18.10 -2.27
N GLY A 40 -16.69 19.16 -2.95
CA GLY A 40 -15.70 20.11 -2.45
C GLY A 40 -14.24 19.67 -2.59
N PHE A 41 -13.97 18.52 -3.18
CA PHE A 41 -12.64 18.07 -3.61
C PHE A 41 -12.39 18.43 -5.08
N THR A 42 -11.13 18.64 -5.43
CA THR A 42 -10.64 18.69 -6.80
C THR A 42 -9.88 17.39 -7.07
N ASN A 43 -10.29 16.62 -8.07
CA ASN A 43 -9.47 15.53 -8.60
C ASN A 43 -8.30 16.16 -9.36
N THR A 44 -7.08 15.93 -8.90
CA THR A 44 -5.86 16.49 -9.50
C THR A 44 -5.16 15.49 -10.40
N LEU A 45 -5.36 14.19 -10.18
CA LEU A 45 -4.66 13.15 -10.91
C LEU A 45 -5.54 11.91 -11.12
N LEU A 46 -5.64 11.46 -12.36
CA LEU A 46 -6.10 10.12 -12.70
C LEU A 46 -4.91 9.26 -13.08
N GLY A 47 -4.93 7.99 -12.68
CA GLY A 47 -3.90 7.01 -13.01
C GLY A 47 -4.50 5.72 -13.55
N LEU A 48 -3.84 5.13 -14.53
CA LEU A 48 -4.08 3.77 -15.01
C LEU A 48 -2.74 3.07 -15.08
N GLY A 49 -2.63 1.87 -14.51
CA GLY A 49 -1.35 1.17 -14.47
C GLY A 49 -1.45 -0.34 -14.48
N ILE A 50 -0.34 -0.97 -14.83
CA ILE A 50 -0.10 -2.39 -14.63
C ILE A 50 0.92 -2.55 -13.52
N ILE A 51 0.62 -3.43 -12.58
CA ILE A 51 1.39 -3.63 -11.36
C ILE A 51 1.69 -5.13 -11.26
N HIS A 52 2.97 -5.46 -11.18
CA HIS A 52 3.41 -6.77 -10.73
C HIS A 52 3.84 -6.64 -9.28
N GLU A 53 3.49 -7.60 -8.43
CA GLU A 53 4.04 -7.69 -7.07
C GLU A 53 4.40 -9.14 -6.77
N SER A 54 5.61 -9.38 -6.30
CA SER A 54 6.08 -10.71 -5.91
C SER A 54 7.06 -10.64 -4.75
N ASN A 55 7.27 -11.77 -4.08
CA ASN A 55 8.22 -11.84 -2.97
C ASN A 55 9.60 -12.42 -3.33
N GLY A 56 9.79 -12.84 -4.59
CA GLY A 56 11.05 -13.39 -5.09
C GLY A 56 11.48 -14.71 -4.43
N LYS A 57 10.57 -15.40 -3.72
CA LYS A 57 10.81 -16.74 -3.18
C LYS A 57 10.42 -17.81 -4.21
N SER A 58 10.65 -19.08 -3.87
CA SER A 58 10.31 -20.24 -4.69
C SER A 58 9.54 -21.28 -3.89
N GLY A 59 8.91 -22.22 -4.61
CA GLY A 59 8.12 -23.31 -4.01
C GLY A 59 6.96 -22.79 -3.18
N GLU A 60 6.67 -23.46 -2.06
CA GLU A 60 5.50 -23.15 -1.22
C GLU A 60 5.51 -21.75 -0.58
N LEU A 61 6.67 -21.08 -0.56
CA LEU A 61 6.81 -19.71 -0.05
C LEU A 61 6.69 -18.65 -1.16
N SER A 62 6.65 -19.06 -2.43
CA SER A 62 6.46 -18.15 -3.55
C SER A 62 5.10 -17.46 -3.44
N ARG A 63 5.09 -16.15 -3.62
CA ARG A 63 3.85 -15.36 -3.70
C ARG A 63 4.02 -14.34 -4.80
N SER A 64 3.02 -14.25 -5.66
CA SER A 64 2.95 -13.23 -6.71
C SER A 64 1.53 -13.00 -7.18
N TRP A 65 1.33 -11.84 -7.78
CA TRP A 65 0.10 -11.52 -8.48
C TRP A 65 0.33 -10.34 -9.43
N ASN A 66 -0.50 -10.26 -10.46
CA ASN A 66 -0.49 -9.18 -11.44
C ASN A 66 -1.83 -8.45 -11.41
N ARG A 67 -1.79 -7.12 -11.56
CA ARG A 67 -2.97 -6.25 -11.48
C ARG A 67 -2.98 -5.21 -12.59
N ILE A 68 -4.18 -4.89 -13.06
CA ILE A 68 -4.48 -3.61 -13.72
C ILE A 68 -5.11 -2.72 -12.66
N SER A 69 -4.59 -1.51 -12.45
CA SER A 69 -5.13 -0.57 -11.47
C SER A 69 -5.63 0.71 -12.12
N ALA A 70 -6.63 1.31 -11.47
CA ALA A 70 -7.08 2.67 -11.71
C ALA A 70 -6.99 3.45 -10.40
N SER A 71 -6.56 4.70 -10.46
CA SER A 71 -6.43 5.55 -9.29
C SER A 71 -6.93 6.97 -9.53
N ALA A 72 -7.40 7.62 -8.47
CA ALA A 72 -7.72 9.03 -8.44
C ALA A 72 -7.14 9.69 -7.19
N VAL A 73 -6.55 10.88 -7.34
CA VAL A 73 -6.10 11.72 -6.22
C VAL A 73 -7.03 12.92 -6.12
N LEU A 74 -7.72 13.02 -4.99
CA LEU A 74 -8.67 14.09 -4.71
C LEU A 74 -8.11 14.97 -3.58
N GLU A 75 -8.01 16.27 -3.83
CA GLU A 75 -7.44 17.22 -2.88
C GLU A 75 -8.45 18.25 -2.41
N ARG A 76 -8.39 18.58 -1.12
CA ARG A 76 -9.22 19.62 -0.50
C ARG A 76 -8.48 20.26 0.67
N ARG A 77 -8.03 21.51 0.49
CA ARG A 77 -7.31 22.28 1.51
C ARG A 77 -6.07 21.55 2.02
N ARG A 78 -6.18 20.90 3.18
CA ARG A 78 -5.10 20.16 3.86
C ARG A 78 -5.27 18.64 3.75
N MET A 79 -6.28 18.19 3.00
CA MET A 79 -6.58 16.79 2.76
C MET A 79 -6.15 16.37 1.36
N SER A 80 -5.58 15.18 1.25
CA SER A 80 -5.47 14.44 0.01
C SER A 80 -6.07 13.05 0.21
N LEU A 81 -6.85 12.58 -0.76
CA LEU A 81 -7.48 11.27 -0.75
C LEU A 81 -7.04 10.53 -2.00
N ASN A 82 -6.32 9.44 -1.83
CA ASN A 82 -5.95 8.53 -2.90
C ASN A 82 -6.91 7.35 -2.88
N ILE A 83 -7.66 7.17 -3.96
CA ILE A 83 -8.56 6.03 -4.15
C ILE A 83 -7.96 5.18 -5.24
N ARG A 84 -7.76 3.89 -4.97
CA ARG A 84 -7.30 2.93 -5.96
C ARG A 84 -8.26 1.77 -6.03
N SER A 85 -8.51 1.32 -7.25
CA SER A 85 -9.10 0.03 -7.51
C SER A 85 -8.18 -0.78 -8.40
N TRP A 86 -8.30 -2.11 -8.31
CA TRP A 86 -7.55 -3.00 -9.17
C TRP A 86 -8.38 -4.20 -9.59
N TYR A 87 -8.05 -4.70 -10.76
CA TYR A 87 -8.47 -5.99 -11.27
C TYR A 87 -7.25 -6.91 -11.27
N ARG A 88 -7.36 -8.04 -10.56
CA ARG A 88 -6.34 -9.09 -10.58
C ARG A 88 -6.37 -9.80 -11.94
N ILE A 89 -5.22 -9.92 -12.57
CA ILE A 89 -5.05 -10.71 -13.79
C ILE A 89 -4.94 -12.18 -13.36
N PRO A 90 -5.84 -13.08 -13.82
CA PRO A 90 -5.80 -14.49 -13.43
C PRO A 90 -4.50 -15.15 -13.87
N GLU A 91 -3.90 -15.89 -12.93
CA GLU A 91 -2.76 -16.78 -13.17
C GLU A 91 -3.33 -18.20 -13.25
N GLY A 92 -2.85 -19.03 -14.18
CA GLY A 92 -3.47 -20.32 -14.52
C GLY A 92 -3.26 -21.39 -13.44
N SER A 93 -2.67 -22.52 -13.82
CA SER A 93 -2.36 -23.60 -12.86
C SER A 93 -1.26 -23.23 -11.86
N ASP A 94 -0.49 -22.19 -12.15
CA ASP A 94 0.73 -21.82 -11.43
C ASP A 94 0.48 -20.62 -10.49
N ASP A 95 -0.75 -20.48 -10.00
CA ASP A 95 -1.15 -19.42 -9.10
C ASP A 95 -0.68 -19.69 -7.66
N ASP A 96 0.26 -18.86 -7.19
CA ASP A 96 0.88 -18.97 -5.87
C ASP A 96 -0.06 -18.63 -4.70
N ASN A 97 -1.15 -17.90 -4.97
CA ASN A 97 -2.08 -17.36 -3.97
C ASN A 97 -3.47 -17.12 -4.59
N PRO A 98 -4.20 -18.19 -4.94
CA PRO A 98 -5.45 -18.09 -5.68
C PRO A 98 -6.57 -17.34 -4.95
N ASP A 99 -6.55 -17.33 -3.61
CA ASP A 99 -7.51 -16.67 -2.73
C ASP A 99 -7.06 -15.27 -2.26
N ILE A 100 -6.05 -14.63 -2.89
CA ILE A 100 -5.54 -13.32 -2.42
C ILE A 100 -6.60 -12.21 -2.40
N ASP A 101 -7.56 -12.23 -3.33
CA ASP A 101 -8.65 -11.25 -3.42
C ASP A 101 -9.61 -11.36 -2.22
N ASP A 102 -9.68 -12.52 -1.55
CA ASP A 102 -10.47 -12.68 -0.33
C ASP A 102 -9.89 -11.88 0.84
N TYR A 103 -8.64 -11.42 0.76
CA TYR A 103 -7.97 -10.65 1.81
C TYR A 103 -7.66 -9.22 1.37
N TYR A 104 -7.14 -9.05 0.16
CA TYR A 104 -6.80 -7.73 -0.38
C TYR A 104 -8.03 -7.01 -0.95
N GLY A 105 -9.07 -7.73 -1.37
CA GLY A 105 -10.18 -7.10 -2.09
C GLY A 105 -9.74 -6.48 -3.41
N TYR A 106 -10.48 -5.46 -3.82
CA TYR A 106 -10.42 -4.88 -5.16
C TYR A 106 -9.97 -3.42 -5.18
N GLY A 107 -9.49 -2.90 -4.05
CA GLY A 107 -9.11 -1.51 -3.91
C GLY A 107 -8.71 -1.11 -2.50
N ASP A 108 -8.12 0.07 -2.40
CA ASP A 108 -7.85 0.74 -1.13
C ASP A 108 -8.12 2.25 -1.22
N ILE A 109 -8.29 2.85 -0.06
CA ILE A 109 -8.47 4.28 0.11
C ILE A 109 -7.44 4.75 1.14
N THR A 110 -6.62 5.73 0.75
CA THR A 110 -5.66 6.38 1.65
C THR A 110 -6.02 7.85 1.80
N GLY A 111 -6.38 8.27 3.01
CA GLY A 111 -6.61 9.67 3.37
C GLY A 111 -5.43 10.24 4.13
N ILE A 112 -4.96 11.41 3.71
CA ILE A 112 -3.83 12.13 4.31
C ILE A 112 -4.30 13.51 4.76
N TRP A 113 -3.98 13.88 5.99
CA TRP A 113 -4.29 15.19 6.57
C TRP A 113 -3.01 15.87 7.04
N LYS A 114 -2.71 17.03 6.44
CA LYS A 114 -1.53 17.84 6.80
C LYS A 114 -1.87 18.88 7.86
N VAL A 115 -1.10 18.94 8.94
CA VAL A 115 -1.21 19.97 9.99
C VAL A 115 0.18 20.53 10.27
N ASP A 116 0.44 21.73 9.75
CA ASP A 116 1.75 22.36 9.78
C ASP A 116 2.84 21.46 9.16
N GLN A 117 3.78 20.94 9.94
CA GLN A 117 4.82 20.00 9.48
C GLN A 117 4.49 18.53 9.73
N HIS A 118 3.33 18.25 10.33
CA HIS A 118 2.85 16.91 10.63
C HIS A 118 1.91 16.39 9.54
N GLU A 119 1.94 15.07 9.34
CA GLU A 119 1.00 14.37 8.48
C GLU A 119 0.37 13.20 9.22
N LEU A 120 -0.94 13.06 9.08
CA LEU A 120 -1.68 11.89 9.55
C LEU A 120 -2.23 11.17 8.33
N SER A 121 -1.95 9.88 8.21
CA SER A 121 -2.41 9.03 7.12
C SER A 121 -3.24 7.87 7.66
N VAL A 122 -4.29 7.54 6.93
CA VAL A 122 -5.14 6.38 7.17
C VAL A 122 -5.35 5.66 5.84
N MET A 123 -4.85 4.43 5.73
CA MET A 123 -5.18 3.52 4.63
C MET A 123 -6.22 2.52 5.09
N LEU A 124 -7.24 2.31 4.27
CA LEU A 124 -8.29 1.32 4.47
C LEU A 124 -8.36 0.41 3.25
N ARG A 125 -8.40 -0.89 3.51
CA ARG A 125 -8.63 -1.95 2.52
C ARG A 125 -9.72 -2.89 3.04
N HIS A 126 -10.62 -3.32 2.16
CA HIS A 126 -11.70 -4.24 2.50
C HIS A 126 -12.09 -5.10 1.30
N ASN A 127 -12.38 -6.38 1.52
CA ASN A 127 -12.69 -7.34 0.46
C ASN A 127 -14.13 -7.25 -0.08
N LEU A 128 -15.00 -6.50 0.62
CA LEU A 128 -16.43 -6.30 0.30
C LEU A 128 -17.26 -7.61 0.29
N GLN A 129 -16.73 -8.68 0.88
CA GLN A 129 -17.43 -9.95 1.08
C GLN A 129 -18.05 -10.00 2.48
N SER A 130 -18.95 -10.97 2.70
CA SER A 130 -19.67 -11.14 3.98
C SER A 130 -18.75 -11.41 5.17
N GLU A 131 -17.61 -12.06 4.96
CA GLU A 131 -16.62 -12.36 5.99
C GLU A 131 -15.84 -11.11 6.45
N GLY A 132 -15.84 -10.04 5.65
CA GLY A 132 -15.33 -8.72 6.04
C GLY A 132 -13.82 -8.66 6.32
N ARG A 133 -12.99 -9.27 5.47
CA ARG A 133 -11.52 -9.21 5.60
C ARG A 133 -10.98 -7.91 5.01
N GLY A 134 -9.91 -7.40 5.59
CA GLY A 134 -9.31 -6.14 5.18
C GLY A 134 -8.12 -5.72 6.03
N ALA A 135 -7.74 -4.46 5.92
CA ALA A 135 -6.67 -3.87 6.70
C ALA A 135 -6.89 -2.37 6.95
N ILE A 136 -6.33 -1.91 8.06
CA ILE A 136 -6.14 -0.51 8.38
C ILE A 136 -4.65 -0.25 8.67
N GLU A 137 -4.13 0.83 8.09
CA GLU A 137 -2.81 1.36 8.43
C GLU A 137 -2.96 2.81 8.87
N LEU A 138 -2.45 3.14 10.06
CA LEU A 138 -2.40 4.48 10.61
C LEU A 138 -0.95 4.91 10.63
N GLU A 139 -0.64 6.09 10.09
CA GLU A 139 0.69 6.66 10.17
C GLU A 139 0.64 8.10 10.64
N TRP A 140 1.53 8.45 11.56
CA TRP A 140 1.80 9.82 11.97
C TRP A 140 3.25 10.16 11.69
N SER A 141 3.46 11.14 10.80
CA SER A 141 4.77 11.68 10.46
C SER A 141 4.96 13.07 11.07
N PHE A 142 6.18 13.35 11.56
CA PHE A 142 6.53 14.59 12.24
C PHE A 142 7.95 15.06 11.90
N PRO A 143 8.23 16.38 11.94
CA PRO A 143 9.53 16.91 11.58
C PRO A 143 10.61 16.49 12.60
N VAL A 144 11.73 15.96 12.12
CA VAL A 144 12.94 15.74 12.94
C VAL A 144 13.97 16.82 12.64
N ASN A 145 14.20 17.11 11.35
CA ASN A 145 15.00 18.24 10.89
C ASN A 145 14.56 18.66 9.48
N ARG A 146 15.33 19.53 8.81
CA ARG A 146 15.01 20.01 7.45
C ARG A 146 14.98 18.92 6.37
N ARG A 147 15.56 17.74 6.64
CA ARG A 147 15.72 16.66 5.65
C ARG A 147 14.97 15.38 6.02
N PHE A 148 14.83 15.11 7.31
CA PHE A 148 14.25 13.86 7.80
C PHE A 148 12.99 14.14 8.62
N LYS A 149 12.02 13.25 8.46
CA LYS A 149 10.88 13.13 9.37
C LYS A 149 11.00 11.85 10.17
N GLY A 150 10.36 11.84 11.33
CA GLY A 150 10.10 10.64 12.10
C GLY A 150 8.68 10.18 11.81
N TYR A 151 8.43 8.88 11.92
CA TYR A 151 7.07 8.36 11.82
C TYR A 151 6.78 7.32 12.89
N VAL A 152 5.52 7.23 13.27
CA VAL A 152 4.93 6.10 13.99
C VAL A 152 3.86 5.49 13.08
N GLN A 153 3.94 4.19 12.86
CA GLN A 153 3.01 3.46 11.99
C GLN A 153 2.38 2.32 12.79
N TYR A 154 1.07 2.15 12.66
CA TYR A 154 0.32 1.02 13.19
C TYR A 154 -0.44 0.33 12.06
N PHE A 155 -0.25 -0.98 11.90
CA PHE A 155 -0.95 -1.81 10.95
C PHE A 155 -1.80 -2.85 11.69
N ASN A 156 -3.05 -3.02 11.27
CA ASN A 156 -3.94 -4.08 11.72
C ASN A 156 -4.73 -4.67 10.54
N GLY A 157 -4.67 -5.98 10.38
CA GLY A 157 -5.44 -6.70 9.37
C GLY A 157 -4.62 -7.69 8.55
N TYR A 158 -5.06 -7.95 7.33
CA TYR A 158 -4.47 -8.93 6.41
C TYR A 158 -3.61 -8.26 5.33
N GLY A 159 -2.63 -8.96 4.76
CA GLY A 159 -1.89 -8.41 3.63
C GLY A 159 -0.91 -7.30 3.98
N GLU A 160 -0.26 -7.40 5.14
CA GLU A 160 0.89 -6.56 5.45
C GLU A 160 2.06 -6.83 4.48
N SER A 161 2.32 -8.12 4.23
CA SER A 161 3.27 -8.62 3.24
C SER A 161 2.64 -9.76 2.44
N LEU A 162 3.18 -10.05 1.25
CA LEU A 162 2.67 -11.15 0.43
C LEU A 162 2.78 -12.51 1.11
N LEU A 163 3.88 -12.81 1.81
CA LEU A 163 4.00 -14.08 2.55
C LEU A 163 2.92 -14.26 3.63
N GLU A 164 2.41 -13.16 4.19
CA GLU A 164 1.36 -13.15 5.22
C GLU A 164 0.02 -12.63 4.71
N TYR A 165 -0.24 -12.72 3.39
CA TYR A 165 -1.46 -12.15 2.80
C TYR A 165 -2.74 -12.66 3.46
N ASN A 166 -2.76 -13.94 3.83
CA ASN A 166 -3.88 -14.63 4.45
C ASN A 166 -3.80 -14.71 5.98
N ARG A 167 -2.90 -13.94 6.61
CA ARG A 167 -2.73 -13.91 8.07
C ARG A 167 -3.06 -12.54 8.63
N SER A 168 -3.85 -12.51 9.70
CA SER A 168 -4.08 -11.27 10.45
C SER A 168 -2.85 -10.90 11.28
N VAL A 169 -2.37 -9.68 11.10
CA VAL A 169 -1.20 -9.11 11.77
C VAL A 169 -1.59 -7.83 12.51
N ASN A 170 -0.94 -7.61 13.63
CA ASN A 170 -0.95 -6.36 14.39
C ASN A 170 0.50 -5.90 14.56
N ARG A 171 0.88 -4.77 13.97
CA ARG A 171 2.25 -4.25 14.06
C ARG A 171 2.25 -2.78 14.43
N ILE A 172 3.15 -2.40 15.32
CA ILE A 172 3.55 -1.00 15.53
C ILE A 172 5.02 -0.84 15.13
N GLY A 173 5.34 0.26 14.45
CA GLY A 173 6.68 0.61 14.02
C GLY A 173 6.97 2.08 14.28
N ILE A 174 8.24 2.37 14.55
CA ILE A 174 8.75 3.74 14.70
C ILE A 174 10.00 3.83 13.81
N GLY A 175 10.13 4.89 13.04
CA GLY A 175 11.23 5.02 12.10
C GLY A 175 11.49 6.45 11.64
N LEU A 176 12.33 6.55 10.61
CA LEU A 176 12.66 7.79 9.93
C LEU A 176 12.25 7.69 8.46
N SER A 177 11.77 8.79 7.88
CA SER A 177 11.47 8.92 6.46
C SER A 177 12.23 10.09 5.84
N LEU A 178 12.47 9.98 4.54
CA LEU A 178 13.14 11.02 3.72
C LEU A 178 12.16 12.02 3.12
N THR A 179 10.92 11.59 2.91
CA THR A 179 9.89 12.31 2.17
C THR A 179 8.54 12.08 2.85
N ASP A 180 7.63 13.00 2.56
CA ASP A 180 6.23 12.94 2.94
C ASP A 180 5.52 11.82 2.19
N LEU A 181 4.34 11.44 2.71
CA LEU A 181 3.50 10.41 2.10
C LEU A 181 2.84 10.91 0.80
N PHE A 182 2.72 12.22 0.64
CA PHE A 182 2.24 12.91 -0.56
C PHE A 182 2.87 14.29 -0.72
#